data_AF-G8F227-F1
#
_entry.id   AF-G8F227-F1
#
_cell.length_a   1.000
_cell.length_b   1.000
_cell.length_c   1.000
_cell.angle_alpha   90.00
_cell.angle_beta   90.00
_cell.angle_gamma   90.00
#
_symmetry.space_group_name_H-M   'P 1'
#
loop_
_entity.id
_entity.type
_entity.pdbx_description
1 polymer ?
#
loop_
_entity_poly.entity_id
_entity_poly.type
_entity_poly.pdbx_seq_one_letter_code
_entity_poly.pdbx_strand_id
1 'polypeptide(L)' 'VKTNDTYMKFSWLTVPEKSLDKEHRCIVRHENNRNGVDQEIIFPPIKT' A
#
# COMPACT_ATOMS: atom_id res chain seq x y z
N VAL A 1 2.74 8.39 12.42
CA VAL A 1 3.93 8.75 13.22
C VAL A 1 4.54 10.01 12.63
N LYS A 2 4.72 11.07 13.43
CA LYS A 2 5.41 12.28 12.94
C LYS A 2 6.92 12.01 12.98
N THR A 3 7.59 12.22 11.86
CA THR A 3 9.03 12.01 11.69
C THR A 3 9.64 13.32 11.19
N ASN A 4 10.20 14.13 12.09
CA ASN A 4 10.62 15.51 11.81
C ASN A 4 9.44 16.34 11.24
N ASP A 5 9.57 16.87 10.02
CA ASP A 5 8.55 17.66 9.34
C ASP A 5 7.65 16.84 8.41
N THR A 6 7.79 15.50 8.42
CA THR A 6 6.99 14.60 7.58
C THR A 6 6.13 13.66 8.41
N TYR A 7 5.16 13.04 7.74
CA TYR A 7 4.27 12.06 8.34
C TYR A 7 4.50 10.69 7.72
N MET A 8 4.66 9.70 8.59
CA MET A 8 4.67 8.28 8.23
C MET A 8 3.33 7.65 8.59
N LYS A 9 2.77 6.88 7.66
CA LYS A 9 1.53 6.11 7.84
C LYS A 9 1.77 4.66 7.44
N PHE A 10 1.10 3.74 8.11
CA PHE A 10 1.13 2.31 7.84
C PHE A 10 -0.29 1.81 7.60
N SER A 11 -0.43 0.81 6.75
CA SER A 11 -1.66 0.08 6.52
C SER A 11 -1.31 -1.39 6.33
N TRP A 12 -2.16 -2.28 6.82
CA TRP A 12 -2.05 -3.71 6.60
C TRP A 12 -3.44 -4.27 6.29
N LEU A 13 -3.47 -5.33 5.50
CA LEU A 13 -4.69 -6.00 5.08
C LEU A 13 -4.60 -7.48 5.44
N THR A 14 -5.49 -7.93 6.32
CA THR A 14 -5.67 -9.36 6.58
C THR A 14 -6.64 -9.92 5.55
N VAL A 15 -6.23 -10.95 4.81
CA VAL A 15 -7.05 -11.60 3.79
C VAL A 15 -7.31 -13.07 4.15
N PRO A 16 -8.42 -13.66 3.67
CA PRO A 16 -8.62 -15.10 3.75
C PRO A 16 -7.54 -15.86 2.98
N GLU A 17 -7.19 -17.07 3.42
CA GLU A 17 -6.18 -17.93 2.79
C GLU A 17 -6.43 -18.14 1.28
N LYS A 18 -7.70 -18.36 0.91
CA LYS A 18 -8.18 -18.47 -0.49
C LYS A 18 -8.00 -17.22 -1.36
N SER A 19 -7.36 -16.17 -0.83
CA SER A 19 -7.06 -14.94 -1.55
C SER A 19 -5.58 -14.59 -1.50
N LEU A 20 -4.73 -15.46 -0.93
CA LEU A 20 -3.27 -15.33 -0.98
C LEU A 20 -2.72 -15.56 -2.40
N ASP A 21 -3.42 -16.36 -3.20
CA ASP A 21 -3.14 -16.63 -4.61
C ASP A 21 -3.50 -15.45 -5.55
N LYS A 22 -4.09 -14.39 -5.00
CA LYS A 22 -4.47 -13.19 -5.75
C LYS A 22 -3.42 -12.10 -5.57
N GLU A 23 -3.28 -11.29 -6.62
CA GLU A 23 -2.54 -10.05 -6.54
C GLU A 23 -3.34 -9.02 -5.74
N HIS A 24 -2.67 -8.33 -4.81
CA HIS A 24 -3.23 -7.20 -4.08
C HIS A 24 -2.46 -5.93 -4.41
N ARG A 25 -3.15 -4.79 -4.45
CA ARG A 25 -2.54 -3.50 -4.79
C ARG A 25 -2.86 -2.49 -3.70
N CYS A 26 -1.85 -1.88 -3.11
CA CYS A 26 -2.01 -0.74 -2.21
C CYS A 26 -1.74 0.54 -3.00
N ILE A 27 -2.77 1.39 -3.09
CA ILE A 27 -2.72 2.68 -3.79
C ILE A 27 -2.62 3.79 -2.75
N VAL A 28 -1.52 4.52 -2.77
CA VAL A 28 -1.27 5.64 -1.86
C VAL A 28 -1.58 6.95 -2.58
N ARG A 29 -2.65 7.60 -2.12
CA ARG A 29 -3.08 8.91 -2.59
C ARG A 29 -2.69 10.00 -1.60
N HIS A 30 -2.19 11.11 -2.10
CA HIS A 30 -1.88 12.28 -1.30
C HIS A 30 -2.17 13.56 -2.09
N GLU A 31 -2.97 14.45 -1.50
CA GLU A 31 -3.45 15.67 -2.16
C GLU A 31 -2.29 16.59 -2.60
N ASN A 32 -1.19 16.63 -1.83
CA ASN A 32 0.00 17.44 -2.14
C ASN A 32 1.15 16.62 -2.76
N ASN A 33 0.86 15.53 -3.47
CA ASN A 33 1.91 14.76 -4.14
C ASN A 33 2.49 15.55 -5.32
N ARG A 34 3.78 15.91 -5.25
CA ARG A 34 4.43 16.87 -6.17
C ARG A 34 4.37 16.50 -7.66
N ASN A 35 4.16 15.22 -7.97
CA ASN A 35 4.05 14.76 -9.36
C ASN A 35 2.63 14.35 -9.77
N GLY A 36 1.64 14.44 -8.86
CA GLY A 36 0.24 14.05 -9.13
C GLY A 36 0.03 12.55 -9.43
N VAL A 37 1.06 11.72 -9.37
CA VAL A 37 0.99 10.29 -9.64
C VAL A 37 0.77 9.53 -8.34
N ASP A 38 -0.34 8.80 -8.24
CA ASP A 38 -0.60 7.86 -7.15
C ASP A 38 0.55 6.85 -7.06
N GLN A 39 1.07 6.63 -5.85
CA GLN A 39 2.07 5.58 -5.66
C GLN A 39 1.35 4.24 -5.52
N GLU A 40 1.90 3.22 -6.15
CA GLU A 40 1.31 1.90 -6.17
C GLU A 40 2.30 0.86 -5.66
N ILE A 41 1.86 0.05 -4.70
CA ILE A 41 2.62 -1.07 -4.16
C ILE A 41 1.88 -2.34 -4.51
N ILE A 42 2.51 -3.18 -5.33
CA ILE A 42 1.98 -4.48 -5.74
C ILE A 42 2.43 -5.53 -4.74
N PHE A 43 1.47 -6.26 -4.20
CA PHE A 43 1.68 -7.46 -3.39
C PHE A 43 1.39 -8.66 -4.28
N PRO A 44 2.42 -9.34 -4.80
CA PRO A 44 2.24 -10.47 -5.70
C PRO A 44 1.56 -11.64 -4.99
N PRO A 45 0.89 -12.52 -5.74
CA PRO A 45 0.38 -13.78 -5.21
C PRO A 45 1.44 -14.56 -4.43
N ILE A 46 1.06 -15.02 -3.24
CA ILE A 46 1.87 -15.96 -2.47
C ILE A 46 1.42 -17.36 -2.90
N LYS A 47 2.30 -18.06 -3.61
CA LYS A 47 2.09 -19.48 -3.93
C LYS A 47 2.34 -20.29 -2.67
N THR A 48 1.28 -20.87 -2.12
CA THR A 48 1.36 -21.89 -1.07
C THR A 48 1.84 -23.22 -1.63
#